data_AF-A0A0S8GY94-F1
#
_entry.id   AF-A0A0S8GY94-F1
#
_cell.length_a   1.000
_cell.length_b   1.000
_cell.length_c   1.000
_cell.angle_alpha   90.00
_cell.angle_beta   90.00
_cell.angle_gamma   90.00
#
_symmetry.space_group_name_H-M   'P 1'
#
loop_
_entity.id
_entity.type
_entity.pdbx_description
1 polymer ?
#
loop_
_entity_poly.entity_id
_entity_poly.type
_entity_poly.pdbx_seq_one_letter_code
_entity_poly.pdbx_strand_id
1 'polypeptide(L)'
;AWRRFWQELKQRQSGILRGLPDLEDRAYSVMAGGDFALIKAVEGFEDFTDFGRYQLQQGGVQKGDVVVAITEGGETSFVIGTAWGGLKAGAEVFFVYNNQSEVLCRHVQRSREVIEESKIVKLELTTGPMAITGSTRMQATTAELLMVGSALETALVGFLKGYLSATEFKRLGISEWSADQYHLCFVDLLKRLMSSSAVDSLARATRFEEEIYRRHGLITYTTDEFMLDVLTDTTERSPTFMLPPFRRDDDTVSPRSWAFIKNPYRSTRDAWFRMLGRAPRGLEWGSTVYERMKAPQKLQADPPRLGNSEIYKFQIGNEPDPNRTDAPDSALMAIAVGEQADELIRAGLQRFGGGFKKTAAIYLGAETSDKQTDEVFPVLCEPADSPLQLWRHLAIKLVLNTISTATMARMGRVIGNAMIWLSPSNKKLIDRGSRLISQLTGCGYDEACILLHQAMEEVEKRSRAAEEVPSPVALAIERRGLKAVSE
;
A
#
# COMPACT_ATOMS: atom_id res chain seq x y z
N ALA A 1 12.52 -4.81 3.10
CA ALA A 1 12.98 -6.00 3.84
C ALA A 1 14.21 -6.69 3.20
N TRP A 2 14.11 -7.35 2.04
CA TRP A 2 15.19 -8.20 1.47
C TRP A 2 16.59 -7.56 1.41
N ARG A 3 16.74 -6.42 0.70
CA ARG A 3 18.05 -5.74 0.61
C ARG A 3 18.60 -5.36 1.98
N ARG A 4 17.72 -4.83 2.85
CA ARG A 4 18.08 -4.43 4.21
C ARG A 4 18.62 -5.61 5.01
N PHE A 5 17.98 -6.77 4.94
CA PHE A 5 18.47 -8.00 5.59
C PHE A 5 19.91 -8.32 5.16
N TRP A 6 20.19 -8.35 3.86
CA TRP A 6 21.55 -8.64 3.36
C TRP A 6 22.57 -7.56 3.75
N GLN A 7 22.20 -6.28 3.69
CA GLN A 7 23.06 -5.17 4.10
C GLN A 7 23.41 -5.22 5.59
N GLU A 8 22.43 -5.48 6.46
CA GLU A 8 22.65 -5.61 7.90
C GLU A 8 23.48 -6.86 8.23
N LEU A 9 23.20 -7.98 7.57
CA LEU A 9 23.97 -9.20 7.74
C LEU A 9 25.43 -9.00 7.34
N LYS A 10 25.69 -8.27 6.23
CA LYS A 10 27.04 -7.88 5.78
C LYS A 10 27.77 -7.05 6.82
N GLN A 11 27.08 -6.14 7.51
CA GLN A 11 27.67 -5.33 8.57
C GLN A 11 27.98 -6.15 9.84
N ARG A 12 27.06 -7.04 10.26
CA ARG A 12 27.18 -7.78 11.53
C ARG A 12 28.05 -9.04 11.44
N GLN A 13 28.07 -9.73 10.30
CA GLN A 13 28.65 -11.07 10.14
C GLN A 13 29.47 -11.24 8.85
N SER A 14 30.23 -10.22 8.44
CA SER A 14 31.00 -10.20 7.17
C SER A 14 31.90 -11.42 6.94
N GLY A 15 32.41 -12.05 8.00
CA GLY A 15 33.24 -13.25 7.93
C GLY A 15 32.48 -14.50 7.45
N ILE A 16 31.23 -14.67 7.90
CA ILE A 16 30.37 -15.82 7.52
C ILE A 16 29.92 -15.69 6.05
N LEU A 17 29.79 -14.47 5.55
CA LEU A 17 29.26 -14.22 4.21
C LEU A 17 30.27 -14.35 3.07
N ARG A 18 31.57 -14.51 3.34
CA ARG A 18 32.59 -14.61 2.28
C ARG A 18 32.37 -15.78 1.30
N GLY A 19 31.62 -16.81 1.72
CA GLY A 19 31.29 -17.97 0.90
C GLY A 19 29.90 -17.93 0.24
N LEU A 20 29.09 -16.89 0.49
CA LEU A 20 27.72 -16.80 -0.04
C LEU A 20 27.69 -16.04 -1.37
N PRO A 21 26.80 -16.42 -2.31
CA PRO A 21 26.54 -15.62 -3.50
C PRO A 21 25.96 -14.26 -3.11
N ASP A 22 26.18 -13.24 -3.95
CA ASP A 22 25.56 -11.94 -3.73
C ASP A 22 24.06 -11.99 -4.06
N LEU A 23 23.27 -11.96 -3.00
CA LEU A 23 21.81 -12.08 -3.04
C LEU A 23 21.08 -10.75 -2.84
N GLU A 24 21.77 -9.68 -2.48
CA GLU A 24 21.16 -8.39 -2.17
C GLU A 24 20.26 -7.90 -3.31
N ASP A 25 20.74 -8.01 -4.55
CA ASP A 25 20.01 -7.64 -5.76
C ASP A 25 19.40 -8.84 -6.49
N ARG A 26 18.92 -9.86 -5.78
CA ARG A 26 18.23 -11.01 -6.38
C ARG A 26 16.72 -11.03 -6.20
N ALA A 27 16.16 -10.05 -5.48
CA ALA A 27 14.72 -9.83 -5.37
C ALA A 27 14.30 -8.52 -6.07
N TYR A 28 13.31 -8.62 -6.96
CA TYR A 28 12.83 -7.53 -7.81
C TYR A 28 11.30 -7.43 -7.71
N SER A 29 10.81 -6.20 -7.60
CA SER A 29 9.38 -5.88 -7.68
C SER A 29 9.04 -5.32 -9.06
N VAL A 30 7.88 -5.72 -9.58
CA VAL A 30 7.28 -5.19 -10.81
C VAL A 30 5.89 -4.69 -10.45
N MET A 31 5.63 -3.41 -10.70
CA MET A 31 4.40 -2.73 -10.28
C MET A 31 3.93 -1.80 -11.38
N ALA A 32 2.62 -1.78 -11.64
CA ALA A 32 2.02 -0.89 -12.62
C ALA A 32 2.34 0.57 -12.25
N GLY A 33 3.06 1.28 -13.14
CA GLY A 33 3.54 2.64 -12.89
C GLY A 33 4.95 2.73 -12.28
N GLY A 34 5.62 1.61 -12.03
CA GLY A 34 6.96 1.57 -11.40
C GLY A 34 6.94 2.09 -9.96
N ASP A 35 8.11 2.45 -9.42
CA ASP A 35 8.19 2.96 -8.04
C ASP A 35 7.46 4.31 -7.86
N PHE A 36 7.13 5.02 -8.94
CA PHE A 36 6.29 6.23 -8.87
C PHE A 36 4.93 5.94 -8.24
N ALA A 37 4.37 4.76 -8.53
CA ALA A 37 3.08 4.35 -7.99
C ALA A 37 3.08 4.07 -6.48
N LEU A 38 4.26 4.06 -5.81
CA LEU A 38 4.34 4.03 -4.35
C LEU A 38 3.86 5.32 -3.67
N ILE A 39 3.79 6.42 -4.43
CA ILE A 39 3.42 7.76 -3.93
C ILE A 39 2.12 8.23 -4.56
N LYS A 40 1.88 7.86 -5.81
CA LYS A 40 0.71 8.28 -6.57
C LYS A 40 0.33 7.22 -7.59
N ALA A 41 -0.86 6.64 -7.43
CA ALA A 41 -1.40 5.66 -8.35
C ALA A 41 -1.39 6.19 -9.80
N VAL A 42 -0.96 5.34 -10.74
CA VAL A 42 -0.90 5.67 -12.16
C VAL A 42 -2.09 5.02 -12.85
N GLU A 43 -3.11 5.84 -13.11
CA GLU A 43 -4.39 5.38 -13.59
C GLU A 43 -4.29 4.65 -14.94
N GLY A 44 -5.02 3.53 -15.06
CA GLY A 44 -5.13 2.73 -16.28
C GLY A 44 -3.91 1.88 -16.63
N PHE A 45 -2.77 2.01 -15.93
CA PHE A 45 -1.59 1.19 -16.22
C PHE A 45 -1.79 -0.28 -15.90
N GLU A 46 -2.63 -0.59 -14.91
CA GLU A 46 -2.94 -1.97 -14.52
C GLU A 46 -3.82 -2.72 -15.54
N ASP A 47 -4.44 -2.01 -16.48
CA ASP A 47 -5.40 -2.58 -17.45
C ASP A 47 -4.72 -3.28 -18.63
N PHE A 48 -3.39 -3.17 -18.78
CA PHE A 48 -2.64 -3.66 -19.94
C PHE A 48 -1.71 -4.83 -19.60
N THR A 49 -1.96 -5.99 -20.20
CA THR A 49 -1.10 -7.19 -20.09
C THR A 49 0.32 -6.94 -20.64
N ASP A 50 0.43 -6.20 -21.74
CA ASP A 50 1.72 -5.92 -22.38
C ASP A 50 2.63 -5.05 -21.50
N PHE A 51 2.07 -4.17 -20.67
CA PHE A 51 2.86 -3.30 -19.79
C PHE A 51 3.56 -4.14 -18.71
N GLY A 52 2.82 -5.06 -18.08
CA GLY A 52 3.38 -5.98 -17.09
C GLY A 52 4.44 -6.90 -17.68
N ARG A 53 4.16 -7.47 -18.85
CA ARG A 53 5.12 -8.30 -19.59
C ARG A 53 6.40 -7.53 -19.93
N TYR A 54 6.27 -6.31 -20.45
CA TYR A 54 7.41 -5.49 -20.83
C TYR A 54 8.25 -5.08 -19.62
N GLN A 55 7.61 -4.64 -18.53
CA GLN A 55 8.34 -4.27 -17.31
C GLN A 55 9.08 -5.47 -16.71
N LEU A 56 8.49 -6.67 -16.74
CA LEU A 56 9.15 -7.89 -16.31
C LEU A 56 10.37 -8.22 -17.20
N GLN A 57 10.25 -8.03 -18.52
CA GLN A 57 11.38 -8.20 -19.45
C GLN A 57 12.52 -7.22 -19.17
N GLN A 58 12.21 -5.96 -18.84
CA GLN A 58 13.22 -4.99 -18.43
C GLN A 58 13.92 -5.39 -17.12
N GLY A 59 13.24 -6.15 -16.26
CA GLY A 59 13.82 -6.76 -15.07
C GLY A 59 14.81 -7.89 -15.38
N GLY A 60 14.90 -8.35 -16.63
CA GLY A 60 15.83 -9.39 -17.05
C GLY A 60 15.44 -10.81 -16.63
N VAL A 61 14.14 -11.07 -16.42
CA VAL A 61 13.65 -12.40 -16.08
C VAL A 61 14.12 -13.44 -17.11
N GLN A 62 14.58 -14.59 -16.63
CA GLN A 62 15.11 -15.65 -17.46
C GLN A 62 14.82 -17.03 -16.86
N LYS A 63 15.23 -18.08 -17.59
CA LYS A 63 15.10 -19.46 -17.14
C LYS A 63 15.87 -19.67 -15.82
N GLY A 64 15.22 -20.28 -14.85
CA GLY A 64 15.75 -20.52 -13.50
C GLY A 64 15.35 -19.46 -12.47
N ASP A 65 14.73 -18.36 -12.89
CA ASP A 65 14.11 -17.40 -11.97
C ASP A 65 12.73 -17.88 -11.51
N VAL A 66 12.23 -17.23 -10.46
CA VAL A 66 10.86 -17.41 -9.94
C VAL A 66 10.10 -16.10 -10.09
N VAL A 67 8.90 -16.16 -10.67
CA VAL A 67 7.96 -15.04 -10.78
C VAL A 67 6.76 -15.32 -9.89
N VAL A 68 6.52 -14.45 -8.91
CA VAL A 68 5.32 -14.47 -8.08
C VAL A 68 4.41 -13.33 -8.52
N ALA A 69 3.38 -13.67 -9.30
CA ALA A 69 2.38 -12.74 -9.81
C ALA A 69 1.22 -12.63 -8.80
N ILE A 70 1.09 -11.48 -8.16
CA ILE A 70 0.15 -11.24 -7.04
C ILE A 70 -0.98 -10.32 -7.49
N THR A 71 -2.23 -10.81 -7.40
CA THR A 71 -3.42 -10.04 -7.75
C THR A 71 -4.59 -10.47 -6.89
N GLU A 72 -5.10 -9.58 -6.04
CA GLU A 72 -6.22 -9.88 -5.16
C GLU A 72 -7.40 -10.50 -5.91
N GLY A 73 -7.88 -9.80 -6.95
CA GLY A 73 -9.07 -10.24 -7.68
C GLY A 73 -8.83 -11.43 -8.61
N GLY A 74 -7.57 -11.81 -8.89
CA GLY A 74 -7.25 -12.80 -9.92
C GLY A 74 -7.48 -12.32 -11.35
N GLU A 75 -7.67 -11.01 -11.55
CA GLU A 75 -8.15 -10.42 -12.80
C GLU A 75 -7.27 -9.31 -13.37
N THR A 76 -6.30 -8.80 -12.60
CA THR A 76 -5.53 -7.61 -12.99
C THR A 76 -4.71 -7.90 -14.25
N SER A 77 -5.05 -7.26 -15.37
CA SER A 77 -4.43 -7.51 -16.68
C SER A 77 -2.90 -7.40 -16.64
N PHE A 78 -2.37 -6.37 -15.98
CA PHE A 78 -0.93 -6.19 -15.82
C PHE A 78 -0.26 -7.41 -15.16
N VAL A 79 -0.84 -7.93 -14.08
CA VAL A 79 -0.32 -9.09 -13.34
C VAL A 79 -0.48 -10.39 -14.13
N ILE A 80 -1.58 -10.55 -14.85
CA ILE A 80 -1.73 -11.68 -15.79
C ILE A 80 -0.64 -11.60 -16.87
N GLY A 81 -0.34 -10.39 -17.36
CA GLY A 81 0.75 -10.12 -18.27
C GLY A 81 2.13 -10.51 -17.72
N THR A 82 2.42 -10.22 -16.44
CA THR A 82 3.67 -10.65 -15.79
C THR A 82 3.73 -12.18 -15.66
N ALA A 83 2.64 -12.84 -15.28
CA ALA A 83 2.59 -14.31 -15.22
C ALA A 83 2.94 -14.96 -16.57
N TRP A 84 2.30 -14.51 -17.66
CA TRP A 84 2.62 -14.98 -19.01
C TRP A 84 4.05 -14.62 -19.44
N GLY A 85 4.54 -13.44 -19.05
CA GLY A 85 5.91 -13.00 -19.30
C GLY A 85 6.95 -13.93 -18.66
N GLY A 86 6.73 -14.30 -17.40
CA GLY A 86 7.58 -15.24 -16.67
C GLY A 86 7.62 -16.61 -17.32
N LEU A 87 6.44 -17.15 -17.68
CA LEU A 87 6.33 -18.44 -18.34
C LEU A 87 7.06 -18.44 -19.70
N LYS A 88 6.91 -17.37 -20.48
CA LYS A 88 7.62 -17.20 -21.76
C LYS A 88 9.13 -17.13 -21.59
N ALA A 89 9.62 -16.56 -20.49
CA ALA A 89 11.04 -16.50 -20.16
C ALA A 89 11.61 -17.84 -19.64
N GLY A 90 10.74 -18.81 -19.35
CA GLY A 90 11.13 -20.10 -18.78
C GLY A 90 11.34 -20.07 -17.26
N ALA A 91 10.82 -19.04 -16.58
CA ALA A 91 10.79 -18.96 -15.13
C ALA A 91 9.73 -19.89 -14.54
N GLU A 92 9.90 -20.27 -13.27
CA GLU A 92 8.80 -20.85 -12.49
C GLU A 92 7.81 -19.73 -12.13
N VAL A 93 6.52 -19.99 -12.28
CA VAL A 93 5.49 -18.94 -12.11
C VAL A 93 4.49 -19.37 -11.05
N PHE A 94 4.31 -18.52 -10.04
CA PHE A 94 3.25 -18.60 -9.04
C PHE A 94 2.23 -17.50 -9.30
N PHE A 95 0.95 -17.83 -9.25
CA PHE A 95 -0.17 -16.88 -9.38
C PHE A 95 -0.98 -16.87 -8.08
N VAL A 96 -0.95 -15.74 -7.39
CA VAL A 96 -1.54 -15.55 -6.05
C VAL A 96 -2.78 -14.68 -6.17
N TYR A 97 -3.90 -15.15 -5.63
CA TYR A 97 -5.20 -14.46 -5.71
C TYR A 97 -6.16 -14.91 -4.62
N ASN A 98 -7.21 -14.13 -4.40
CA ASN A 98 -8.09 -14.23 -3.23
C ASN A 98 -9.53 -14.61 -3.57
N ASN A 99 -9.88 -14.67 -4.85
CA ASN A 99 -11.18 -15.16 -5.31
C ASN A 99 -11.15 -16.67 -5.57
N GLN A 100 -12.32 -17.31 -5.43
CA GLN A 100 -12.45 -18.73 -5.73
C GLN A 100 -12.16 -19.03 -7.20
N SER A 101 -11.33 -20.05 -7.46
CA SER A 101 -10.98 -20.48 -8.82
C SER A 101 -12.22 -20.77 -9.67
N GLU A 102 -13.18 -21.50 -9.10
CA GLU A 102 -14.39 -21.92 -9.83
C GLU A 102 -15.18 -20.70 -10.36
N VAL A 103 -15.30 -19.66 -9.54
CA VAL A 103 -16.03 -18.43 -9.89
C VAL A 103 -15.29 -17.66 -10.99
N LEU A 104 -13.99 -17.44 -10.81
CA LEU A 104 -13.17 -16.75 -11.81
C LEU A 104 -13.16 -17.49 -13.13
N CYS A 105 -12.90 -18.79 -13.10
CA CYS A 105 -12.90 -19.62 -14.31
C CYS A 105 -14.26 -19.55 -15.00
N ARG A 106 -15.38 -19.69 -14.29
CA ARG A 106 -16.72 -19.64 -14.91
C ARG A 106 -17.02 -18.32 -15.60
N HIS A 107 -16.65 -17.19 -15.00
CA HIS A 107 -17.16 -15.87 -15.41
C HIS A 107 -16.14 -14.97 -16.11
N VAL A 108 -14.83 -15.21 -15.95
CA VAL A 108 -13.78 -14.30 -16.41
C VAL A 108 -12.76 -15.05 -17.25
N GLN A 109 -12.83 -14.88 -18.57
CA GLN A 109 -11.99 -15.60 -19.53
C GLN A 109 -10.49 -15.43 -19.26
N ARG A 110 -10.00 -14.19 -19.10
CA ARG A 110 -8.57 -13.91 -18.85
C ARG A 110 -8.04 -14.59 -17.59
N SER A 111 -8.88 -14.75 -16.57
CA SER A 111 -8.53 -15.42 -15.32
C SER A 111 -8.56 -16.93 -15.50
N ARG A 112 -9.56 -17.46 -16.20
CA ARG A 112 -9.63 -18.88 -16.59
C ARG A 112 -8.37 -19.32 -17.31
N GLU A 113 -7.92 -18.56 -18.31
CA GLU A 113 -6.75 -18.90 -19.13
C GLU A 113 -5.47 -19.06 -18.29
N VAL A 114 -5.23 -18.15 -17.32
CA VAL A 114 -4.04 -18.24 -16.46
C VAL A 114 -4.19 -19.28 -15.33
N ILE A 115 -5.41 -19.50 -14.83
CA ILE A 115 -5.71 -20.50 -13.79
C ILE A 115 -5.72 -21.93 -14.34
N GLU A 116 -6.10 -22.14 -15.60
CA GLU A 116 -6.10 -23.48 -16.22
C GLU A 116 -4.74 -23.86 -16.82
N GLU A 117 -3.81 -22.92 -17.01
CA GLU A 117 -2.46 -23.19 -17.53
C GLU A 117 -1.65 -24.05 -16.54
N SER A 118 -1.40 -25.31 -16.90
CA SER A 118 -0.81 -26.31 -16.01
C SER A 118 0.61 -25.99 -15.54
N LYS A 119 1.35 -25.15 -16.25
CA LYS A 119 2.72 -24.74 -15.88
C LYS A 119 2.80 -23.62 -14.85
N ILE A 120 1.67 -22.97 -14.54
CA ILE A 120 1.59 -21.95 -13.51
C ILE A 120 1.13 -22.61 -12.20
N VAL A 121 1.80 -22.35 -11.09
CA VAL A 121 1.40 -22.82 -9.75
C VAL A 121 0.43 -21.81 -9.15
N LYS A 122 -0.69 -22.28 -8.56
CA LYS A 122 -1.76 -21.41 -8.07
C LYS A 122 -1.72 -21.37 -6.56
N LEU A 123 -1.72 -20.17 -6.01
CA LEU A 123 -1.90 -19.92 -4.59
C LEU A 123 -3.26 -19.23 -4.41
N GLU A 124 -4.31 -20.06 -4.37
CA GLU A 124 -5.69 -19.62 -4.12
C GLU A 124 -5.89 -19.41 -2.62
N LEU A 125 -5.92 -18.15 -2.18
CA LEU A 125 -6.00 -17.80 -0.76
C LEU A 125 -7.43 -17.70 -0.23
N THR A 126 -8.42 -17.54 -1.11
CA THR A 126 -9.87 -17.45 -0.81
C THR A 126 -10.19 -16.79 0.54
N THR A 127 -10.08 -15.46 0.60
CA THR A 127 -10.21 -14.69 1.86
C THR A 127 -11.64 -14.28 2.23
N GLY A 128 -12.63 -14.66 1.41
CA GLY A 128 -14.02 -14.24 1.61
C GLY A 128 -14.26 -12.74 1.38
N PRO A 129 -15.47 -12.23 1.69
CA PRO A 129 -15.81 -10.83 1.49
C PRO A 129 -14.99 -9.92 2.42
N MET A 130 -14.58 -8.77 1.90
CA MET A 130 -13.89 -7.74 2.70
C MET A 130 -14.83 -7.15 3.75
N ALA A 131 -14.26 -6.73 4.90
CA ALA A 131 -15.03 -6.12 5.97
C ALA A 131 -15.62 -4.78 5.51
N ILE A 132 -14.87 -4.08 4.68
CA ILE A 132 -15.32 -2.93 3.89
C ILE A 132 -15.31 -3.34 2.43
N THR A 133 -16.50 -3.40 1.83
CA THR A 133 -16.73 -3.91 0.47
C THR A 133 -15.84 -3.19 -0.53
N GLY A 134 -14.97 -3.97 -1.18
CA GLY A 134 -14.02 -3.57 -2.20
C GLY A 134 -12.83 -2.72 -1.70
N SER A 135 -12.48 -2.83 -0.42
CA SER A 135 -11.22 -2.36 0.16
C SER A 135 -10.22 -3.52 0.19
N THR A 136 -9.70 -3.88 -0.98
CA THR A 136 -8.80 -5.04 -1.18
C THR A 136 -7.49 -4.90 -0.41
N ARG A 137 -7.04 -3.66 -0.17
CA ARG A 137 -5.90 -3.31 0.67
C ARG A 137 -6.01 -3.82 2.12
N MET A 138 -7.18 -4.29 2.57
CA MET A 138 -7.40 -4.82 3.92
C MET A 138 -7.08 -6.31 4.00
N GLN A 139 -8.07 -7.19 4.13
CA GLN A 139 -7.84 -8.61 4.42
C GLN A 139 -7.07 -9.33 3.31
N ALA A 140 -7.38 -9.04 2.04
CA ALA A 140 -6.76 -9.73 0.93
C ALA A 140 -5.25 -9.50 0.85
N THR A 141 -4.79 -8.24 0.79
CA THR A 141 -3.35 -7.96 0.73
C THR A 141 -2.62 -8.28 2.04
N THR A 142 -3.33 -8.35 3.17
CA THR A 142 -2.76 -8.84 4.43
C THR A 142 -2.46 -10.34 4.34
N ALA A 143 -3.37 -11.13 3.77
CA ALA A 143 -3.15 -12.54 3.51
C ALA A 143 -2.05 -12.76 2.47
N GLU A 144 -2.02 -11.99 1.38
CA GLU A 144 -0.95 -12.04 0.37
C GLU A 144 0.42 -11.73 1.00
N LEU A 145 0.51 -10.68 1.82
CA LEU A 145 1.75 -10.32 2.52
C LEU A 145 2.21 -11.42 3.48
N LEU A 146 1.28 -12.00 4.26
CA LEU A 146 1.59 -13.12 5.15
C LEU A 146 2.08 -14.34 4.38
N MET A 147 1.36 -14.75 3.34
CA MET A 147 1.64 -15.98 2.60
C MET A 147 2.91 -15.88 1.77
N VAL A 148 3.07 -14.81 0.99
CA VAL A 148 4.26 -14.61 0.15
C VAL A 148 5.46 -14.24 1.01
N GLY A 149 5.27 -13.44 2.06
CA GLY A 149 6.32 -13.05 3.00
C GLY A 149 6.88 -14.25 3.77
N SER A 150 6.03 -15.09 4.34
CA SER A 150 6.45 -16.30 5.07
C SER A 150 7.12 -17.33 4.15
N ALA A 151 6.64 -17.49 2.91
CA ALA A 151 7.29 -18.33 1.91
C ALA A 151 8.70 -17.81 1.57
N LEU A 152 8.86 -16.49 1.40
CA LEU A 152 10.15 -15.87 1.12
C LEU A 152 11.14 -16.01 2.29
N GLU A 153 10.67 -15.82 3.53
CA GLU A 153 11.50 -16.03 4.73
C GLU A 153 11.90 -17.51 4.88
N THR A 154 10.97 -18.43 4.63
CA THR A 154 11.24 -19.87 4.68
C THR A 154 12.26 -20.27 3.62
N ALA A 155 12.13 -19.76 2.40
CA ALA A 155 13.11 -19.97 1.33
C ALA A 155 14.49 -19.39 1.68
N LEU A 156 14.53 -18.20 2.29
CA LEU A 156 15.77 -17.58 2.77
C LEU A 156 16.46 -18.43 3.83
N VAL A 157 15.72 -18.90 4.83
CA VAL A 157 16.26 -19.75 5.91
C VAL A 157 16.74 -21.08 5.35
N GLY A 158 15.96 -21.72 4.49
CA GLY A 158 16.35 -22.96 3.80
C GLY A 158 17.62 -22.78 2.97
N PHE A 159 17.72 -21.68 2.22
CA PHE A 159 18.92 -21.31 1.47
C PHE A 159 20.13 -21.19 2.39
N LEU A 160 20.04 -20.40 3.47
CA LEU A 160 21.16 -20.18 4.39
C LEU A 160 21.63 -21.49 5.04
N LYS A 161 20.70 -22.38 5.43
CA LYS A 161 21.03 -23.71 6.00
C LYS A 161 21.69 -24.65 4.99
N GLY A 162 21.44 -24.47 3.69
CA GLY A 162 22.10 -25.22 2.63
C GLY A 162 23.56 -24.81 2.41
N TYR A 163 23.92 -23.57 2.76
CA TYR A 163 25.28 -23.02 2.53
C TYR A 163 26.14 -22.92 3.79
N LEU A 164 25.52 -22.84 4.97
CA LEU A 164 26.22 -22.62 6.23
C LEU A 164 26.26 -23.88 7.08
N SER A 165 27.33 -24.07 7.85
CA SER A 165 27.33 -25.07 8.92
C SER A 165 26.30 -24.72 9.99
N ALA A 166 25.86 -25.73 10.76
CA ALA A 166 24.91 -25.53 11.86
C ALA A 166 25.41 -24.49 12.88
N THR A 167 26.72 -24.46 13.13
CA THR A 167 27.36 -23.49 14.03
C THR A 167 27.32 -22.07 13.46
N GLU A 168 27.62 -21.89 12.18
CA GLU A 168 27.56 -20.58 11.51
C GLU A 168 26.13 -20.05 11.45
N PHE A 169 25.17 -20.89 11.06
CA PHE A 169 23.76 -20.52 11.02
C PHE A 169 23.26 -20.07 12.40
N LYS A 170 23.58 -20.81 13.47
CA LYS A 170 23.22 -20.43 14.84
C LYS A 170 23.80 -19.07 15.25
N ARG A 171 25.01 -18.72 14.77
CA ARG A 171 25.65 -17.42 15.04
C ARG A 171 24.95 -16.25 14.35
N LEU A 172 24.16 -16.50 13.30
CA LEU A 172 23.38 -15.44 12.65
C LEU A 172 22.23 -14.94 13.54
N GLY A 173 21.77 -15.74 14.50
CA GLY A 173 20.66 -15.38 15.38
C GLY A 173 19.32 -15.24 14.66
N ILE A 174 19.17 -15.89 13.50
CA ILE A 174 17.94 -15.84 12.69
C ILE A 174 16.95 -16.87 13.22
N SER A 175 15.72 -16.43 13.46
CA SER A 175 14.62 -17.32 13.85
C SER A 175 14.19 -18.23 12.70
N GLU A 176 14.06 -19.52 12.98
CA GLU A 176 13.46 -20.51 12.08
C GLU A 176 12.02 -20.76 12.50
N TRP A 177 11.11 -20.69 11.54
CA TRP A 177 9.67 -20.77 11.74
C TRP A 177 9.08 -21.89 10.88
N SER A 178 8.31 -22.77 11.49
CA SER A 178 7.44 -23.71 10.76
C SER A 178 6.17 -23.00 10.28
N ALA A 179 5.45 -23.60 9.33
CA ALA A 179 4.15 -23.10 8.87
C ALA A 179 3.16 -22.92 10.03
N ASP A 180 3.13 -23.87 10.97
CA ASP A 180 2.27 -23.78 12.17
C ASP A 180 2.69 -22.61 13.07
N GLN A 181 3.98 -22.33 13.21
CA GLN A 181 4.45 -21.19 14.00
C GLN A 181 4.08 -19.86 13.34
N TYR A 182 4.19 -19.74 12.00
CA TYR A 182 3.67 -18.57 11.28
C TYR A 182 2.18 -18.38 11.54
N HIS A 183 1.38 -19.44 11.43
CA HIS A 183 -0.05 -19.39 11.74
C HIS A 183 -0.32 -18.91 13.17
N LEU A 184 0.34 -19.53 14.16
CA LEU A 184 0.16 -19.20 15.58
C LEU A 184 0.55 -17.75 15.88
N CYS A 185 1.64 -17.24 15.30
CA CYS A 185 2.04 -15.86 15.51
C CYS A 185 1.15 -14.84 14.80
N PHE A 186 0.59 -15.19 13.64
CA PHE A 186 -0.43 -14.33 13.04
C PHE A 186 -1.69 -14.26 13.91
N VAL A 187 -2.13 -15.40 14.46
CA VAL A 187 -3.25 -15.45 15.41
C VAL A 187 -2.96 -14.65 16.68
N ASP A 188 -1.76 -14.75 17.24
CA ASP A 188 -1.34 -13.95 18.40
C ASP A 188 -1.33 -12.45 18.10
N LEU A 189 -0.77 -12.05 16.96
CA LEU A 189 -0.77 -10.66 16.50
C LEU A 189 -2.19 -10.10 16.43
N LEU A 190 -3.12 -10.82 15.79
CA LEU A 190 -4.52 -10.39 15.73
C LEU A 190 -5.16 -10.31 17.11
N LYS A 191 -4.94 -11.30 17.98
CA LYS A 191 -5.46 -11.28 19.36
C LYS A 191 -4.99 -10.05 20.14
N ARG A 192 -3.71 -9.68 20.02
CA ARG A 192 -3.16 -8.48 20.69
C ARG A 192 -3.78 -7.20 20.15
N LEU A 193 -3.88 -7.07 18.84
CA LEU A 193 -4.50 -5.91 18.18
C LEU A 193 -6.01 -5.80 18.47
N MET A 194 -6.68 -6.92 18.77
CA MET A 194 -8.08 -6.99 19.16
C MET A 194 -8.31 -6.87 20.68
N SER A 195 -7.26 -6.76 21.48
CA SER A 195 -7.41 -6.51 22.92
C SER A 195 -8.12 -5.17 23.16
N SER A 196 -8.91 -5.06 24.23
CA SER A 196 -9.66 -3.85 24.53
C SER A 196 -8.77 -2.61 24.60
N SER A 197 -7.57 -2.73 25.20
CA SER A 197 -6.60 -1.64 25.28
C SER A 197 -6.10 -1.19 23.90
N ALA A 198 -5.77 -2.13 23.00
CA ALA A 198 -5.35 -1.79 21.64
C ALA A 198 -6.50 -1.13 20.87
N VAL A 199 -7.71 -1.70 20.93
CA VAL A 199 -8.90 -1.15 20.27
C VAL A 199 -9.21 0.26 20.77
N ASP A 200 -9.13 0.52 22.08
CA ASP A 200 -9.35 1.84 22.67
C ASP A 200 -8.33 2.86 22.16
N SER A 201 -7.05 2.48 22.09
CA SER A 201 -6.00 3.33 21.52
C SER A 201 -6.20 3.61 20.04
N LEU A 202 -6.57 2.61 19.23
CA LEU A 202 -6.88 2.78 17.81
C LEU A 202 -8.10 3.68 17.61
N ALA A 203 -9.11 3.56 18.47
CA ALA A 203 -10.29 4.42 18.44
C ALA A 203 -9.96 5.87 18.82
N ARG A 204 -9.06 6.09 19.78
CA ARG A 204 -8.54 7.45 20.10
C ARG A 204 -7.75 8.04 18.93
N ALA A 205 -6.85 7.27 18.33
CA ALA A 205 -6.09 7.71 17.14
C ALA A 205 -7.01 8.05 15.97
N THR A 206 -8.06 7.25 15.76
CA THR A 206 -9.10 7.50 14.76
C THR A 206 -9.83 8.82 15.00
N ARG A 207 -10.28 9.07 16.24
CA ARG A 207 -10.94 10.35 16.58
C ARG A 207 -10.01 11.54 16.44
N PHE A 208 -8.75 11.40 16.85
CA PHE A 208 -7.75 12.43 16.66
C PHE A 208 -7.60 12.80 15.18
N GLU A 209 -7.41 11.81 14.30
CA GLU A 209 -7.27 12.04 12.87
C GLU A 209 -8.54 12.65 12.25
N GLU A 210 -9.72 12.14 12.63
CA GLU A 210 -11.02 12.70 12.22
C GLU A 210 -11.15 14.18 12.61
N GLU A 211 -10.85 14.52 13.86
CA GLU A 211 -10.93 15.90 14.37
C GLU A 211 -10.01 16.85 13.59
N ILE A 212 -8.79 16.41 13.27
CA ILE A 212 -7.87 17.20 12.44
C ILE A 212 -8.50 17.48 11.07
N TYR A 213 -9.03 16.46 10.39
CA TYR A 213 -9.64 16.64 9.07
C TYR A 213 -10.91 17.52 9.12
N ARG A 214 -11.77 17.36 10.14
CA ARG A 214 -12.97 18.20 10.31
C ARG A 214 -12.65 19.67 10.54
N ARG A 215 -11.47 19.98 11.07
CA ARG A 215 -10.97 21.36 11.24
C ARG A 215 -10.11 21.82 10.08
N HIS A 216 -10.15 21.11 8.96
CA HIS A 216 -9.36 21.39 7.76
C HIS A 216 -7.82 21.37 7.99
N GLY A 217 -7.37 20.68 9.03
CA GLY A 217 -5.96 20.37 9.26
C GLY A 217 -5.50 19.17 8.44
N LEU A 218 -4.18 19.00 8.34
CA LEU A 218 -3.53 17.89 7.64
C LEU A 218 -2.71 17.05 8.63
N ILE A 219 -2.61 15.73 8.39
CA ILE A 219 -1.72 14.84 9.14
C ILE A 219 -0.42 14.66 8.38
N THR A 220 0.70 14.92 9.04
CA THR A 220 2.02 14.55 8.54
C THR A 220 2.60 13.47 9.43
N TYR A 221 2.74 12.27 8.88
CA TYR A 221 3.38 11.16 9.55
C TYR A 221 4.91 11.34 9.55
N THR A 222 5.58 10.82 10.57
CA THR A 222 7.04 10.71 10.60
C THR A 222 7.48 9.32 11.06
N THR A 223 8.41 8.71 10.33
CA THR A 223 9.03 7.43 10.68
C THR A 223 10.36 7.27 9.91
N ASP A 224 11.12 6.22 10.20
CA ASP A 224 12.33 5.87 9.45
C ASP A 224 12.21 4.50 8.75
N GLU A 225 12.21 3.42 9.52
CA GLU A 225 12.31 2.07 8.97
C GLU A 225 11.05 1.61 8.22
N PHE A 226 9.89 2.20 8.56
CA PHE A 226 8.56 1.81 8.12
C PHE A 226 7.89 2.83 7.19
N MET A 227 8.69 3.68 6.54
CA MET A 227 8.16 4.69 5.61
C MET A 227 7.32 4.07 4.48
N LEU A 228 7.70 2.87 4.01
CA LEU A 228 6.98 2.17 2.95
C LEU A 228 5.58 1.73 3.40
N ASP A 229 5.43 1.26 4.64
CA ASP A 229 4.14 0.91 5.24
C ASP A 229 3.21 2.12 5.35
N VAL A 230 3.77 3.29 5.72
CA VAL A 230 3.00 4.54 5.76
C VAL A 230 2.65 5.03 4.36
N LEU A 231 3.59 4.99 3.41
CA LEU A 231 3.36 5.39 2.02
C LEU A 231 2.28 4.56 1.36
N THR A 232 2.31 3.25 1.55
CA THR A 232 1.31 2.35 0.98
C THR A 232 -0.08 2.59 1.56
N ASP A 233 -0.22 2.80 2.88
CA ASP A 233 -1.52 3.18 3.46
C ASP A 233 -2.00 4.54 2.95
N THR A 234 -1.15 5.57 3.00
CA THR A 234 -1.52 6.96 2.67
C THR A 234 -1.80 7.17 1.19
N THR A 235 -1.05 6.53 0.30
CA THR A 235 -1.28 6.57 -1.16
C THR A 235 -2.62 5.93 -1.52
N GLU A 236 -2.94 4.78 -0.92
CA GLU A 236 -4.21 4.06 -1.18
C GLU A 236 -5.44 4.81 -0.70
N ARG A 237 -5.32 5.77 0.23
CA ARG A 237 -6.48 6.58 0.66
C ARG A 237 -7.04 7.45 -0.47
N SER A 238 -6.20 7.82 -1.45
CA SER A 238 -6.63 8.65 -2.58
C SER A 238 -7.64 7.91 -3.48
N PRO A 239 -7.33 6.76 -4.10
CA PRO A 239 -8.33 6.02 -4.90
C PRO A 239 -9.44 5.41 -4.05
N THR A 240 -9.17 5.04 -2.79
CA THR A 240 -10.15 4.35 -1.93
C THR A 240 -11.24 5.28 -1.41
N PHE A 241 -10.87 6.52 -1.05
CA PHE A 241 -11.78 7.45 -0.39
C PHE A 241 -11.91 8.77 -1.15
N MET A 242 -11.25 8.96 -2.29
CA MET A 242 -11.14 10.24 -3.01
C MET A 242 -10.45 11.34 -2.19
N LEU A 243 -9.45 10.98 -1.39
CA LEU A 243 -8.58 11.98 -0.78
C LEU A 243 -7.63 12.58 -1.83
N PRO A 244 -7.23 13.86 -1.69
CA PRO A 244 -6.22 14.43 -2.56
C PRO A 244 -4.91 13.61 -2.51
N PRO A 245 -4.34 13.24 -3.67
CA PRO A 245 -3.10 12.50 -3.72
C PRO A 245 -1.94 13.37 -3.22
N PHE A 246 -0.77 12.75 -3.02
CA PHE A 246 0.44 13.49 -2.69
C PHE A 246 0.69 14.56 -3.75
N ARG A 247 1.10 15.73 -3.26
CA ARG A 247 1.38 16.90 -4.10
C ARG A 247 2.88 17.07 -4.25
N ARG A 248 3.31 17.43 -5.46
CA ARG A 248 4.70 17.75 -5.77
C ARG A 248 5.05 19.12 -5.19
N ASP A 249 6.33 19.35 -4.95
CA ASP A 249 6.83 20.67 -4.52
C ASP A 249 6.66 21.77 -5.58
N ASP A 250 6.66 21.40 -6.86
CA ASP A 250 6.42 22.29 -8.00
C ASP A 250 4.94 22.51 -8.35
N ASP A 251 4.01 21.94 -7.57
CA ASP A 251 2.57 22.03 -7.80
C ASP A 251 1.88 22.95 -6.77
N THR A 252 1.54 24.15 -7.22
CA THR A 252 0.88 25.18 -6.40
C THR A 252 -0.64 25.22 -6.56
N VAL A 253 -1.22 24.38 -7.43
CA VAL A 253 -2.64 24.45 -7.82
C VAL A 253 -3.42 23.29 -7.23
N SER A 254 -2.86 22.08 -7.24
CA SER A 254 -3.58 20.90 -6.76
C SER A 254 -3.87 20.99 -5.24
N PRO A 255 -4.99 20.40 -4.79
CA PRO A 255 -5.29 20.31 -3.36
C PRO A 255 -4.18 19.57 -2.61
N ARG A 256 -3.97 19.96 -1.34
CA ARG A 256 -2.98 19.35 -0.46
C ARG A 256 -3.45 17.97 -0.01
N SER A 257 -2.54 17.00 0.05
CA SER A 257 -2.88 15.68 0.58
C SER A 257 -3.20 15.76 2.07
N TRP A 258 -4.31 15.14 2.46
CA TRP A 258 -4.74 15.12 3.86
C TRP A 258 -3.73 14.38 4.75
N ALA A 259 -3.14 13.30 4.22
CA ALA A 259 -2.05 12.57 4.85
C ALA A 259 -0.77 12.68 4.01
N PHE A 260 0.40 12.72 4.67
CA PHE A 260 1.72 12.70 4.04
C PHE A 260 2.75 12.07 4.97
N ILE A 261 3.92 11.70 4.47
CA ILE A 261 5.02 11.13 5.27
C ILE A 261 6.31 11.95 5.12
N LYS A 262 7.04 12.12 6.22
CA LYS A 262 8.37 12.73 6.25
C LYS A 262 9.37 11.84 6.98
N ASN A 263 10.61 11.82 6.52
CA ASN A 263 11.74 11.24 7.24
C ASN A 263 12.42 12.34 8.08
N PRO A 264 12.64 12.14 9.39
CA PRO A 264 13.24 13.19 10.22
C PRO A 264 14.75 13.31 10.04
N TYR A 265 15.43 12.28 9.53
CA TYR A 265 16.89 12.19 9.51
C TYR A 265 17.52 12.57 8.17
N ARG A 266 16.82 12.33 7.05
CA ARG A 266 17.42 12.26 5.72
C ARG A 266 16.78 13.20 4.72
N SER A 267 17.54 13.65 3.73
CA SER A 267 17.01 14.33 2.55
C SER A 267 16.04 13.42 1.79
N THR A 268 15.21 13.97 0.91
CA THR A 268 14.24 13.20 0.11
C THR A 268 14.92 12.11 -0.70
N ARG A 269 16.07 12.39 -1.33
CA ARG A 269 16.81 11.39 -2.11
C ARG A 269 17.33 10.26 -1.23
N ASP A 270 17.90 10.60 -0.08
CA ASP A 270 18.47 9.61 0.85
C ASP A 270 17.36 8.80 1.55
N ALA A 271 16.21 9.41 1.83
CA ALA A 271 15.03 8.73 2.38
C ALA A 271 14.52 7.67 1.40
N TRP A 272 14.36 8.02 0.11
CA TRP A 272 14.02 7.06 -0.94
C TRP A 272 15.04 5.92 -1.04
N PHE A 273 16.33 6.26 -1.06
CA PHE A 273 17.39 5.25 -1.15
C PHE A 273 17.38 4.31 0.05
N ARG A 274 17.30 4.85 1.27
CA ARG A 274 17.29 4.07 2.51
C ARG A 274 16.06 3.16 2.60
N MET A 275 14.89 3.67 2.20
CA MET A 275 13.65 2.91 2.24
C MET A 275 13.67 1.70 1.29
N LEU A 276 14.15 1.88 0.05
CA LEU A 276 14.16 0.82 -0.95
C LEU A 276 15.43 -0.05 -0.92
N GLY A 277 16.49 0.43 -0.26
CA GLY A 277 17.83 -0.14 -0.31
C GLY A 277 18.53 0.06 -1.66
N ARG A 278 17.99 0.93 -2.52
CA ARG A 278 18.45 1.24 -3.88
C ARG A 278 17.83 2.57 -4.33
N ALA A 279 18.33 3.16 -5.41
CA ALA A 279 17.60 4.24 -6.08
C ALA A 279 16.21 3.76 -6.55
N PRO A 280 15.18 4.63 -6.59
CA PRO A 280 13.89 4.32 -7.20
C PRO A 280 14.04 3.85 -8.65
N ARG A 281 13.06 3.08 -9.12
CA ARG A 281 12.93 2.58 -10.49
C ARG A 281 11.63 3.10 -11.07
N GLY A 282 11.63 4.38 -11.44
CA GLY A 282 10.58 4.98 -12.25
C GLY A 282 10.52 4.41 -13.67
N LEU A 283 9.50 4.77 -14.44
CA LEU A 283 9.35 4.36 -15.84
C LEU A 283 9.79 5.48 -16.77
N GLU A 284 10.75 5.18 -17.65
CA GLU A 284 11.26 6.08 -18.69
C GLU A 284 10.87 5.61 -20.10
N TRP A 285 9.65 5.09 -20.24
CA TRP A 285 9.14 4.58 -21.51
C TRP A 285 8.81 5.74 -22.45
N GLY A 286 9.47 5.82 -23.61
CA GLY A 286 9.14 6.78 -24.66
C GLY A 286 7.96 6.32 -25.54
N SER A 287 7.47 7.20 -26.41
CA SER A 287 6.33 6.94 -27.32
C SER A 287 6.46 5.63 -28.10
N THR A 288 7.66 5.32 -28.61
CA THR A 288 7.92 4.09 -29.39
C THR A 288 7.75 2.80 -28.57
N VAL A 289 7.89 2.86 -27.24
CA VAL A 289 7.62 1.74 -26.34
C VAL A 289 6.11 1.52 -26.26
N TYR A 290 5.33 2.59 -26.05
CA TYR A 290 3.87 2.54 -25.99
C TYR A 290 3.23 2.13 -27.31
N GLU A 291 3.77 2.57 -28.46
CA GLU A 291 3.35 2.14 -29.79
C GLU A 291 3.52 0.63 -29.99
N ARG A 292 4.69 0.08 -29.62
CA ARG A 292 4.97 -1.36 -29.71
C ARG A 292 4.03 -2.19 -28.84
N MET A 293 3.65 -1.67 -27.67
CA MET A 293 2.68 -2.30 -26.76
C MET A 293 1.23 -2.00 -27.14
N LYS A 294 0.97 -1.32 -28.28
CA LYS A 294 -0.37 -0.95 -28.75
C LYS A 294 -1.20 -0.22 -27.69
N ALA A 295 -0.54 0.63 -26.90
CA ALA A 295 -1.21 1.43 -25.88
C ALA A 295 -2.24 2.38 -26.52
N PRO A 296 -3.20 2.94 -25.75
CA PRO A 296 -4.08 4.00 -26.25
C PRO A 296 -3.30 5.17 -26.88
N GLN A 297 -3.83 5.76 -27.97
CA GLN A 297 -3.17 6.84 -28.72
C GLN A 297 -2.72 8.00 -27.82
N LYS A 298 -3.49 8.31 -26.77
CA LYS A 298 -3.12 9.34 -25.78
C LYS A 298 -1.77 9.05 -25.10
N LEU A 299 -1.53 7.81 -24.68
CA LEU A 299 -0.26 7.42 -24.04
C LEU A 299 0.90 7.34 -25.03
N GLN A 300 0.62 7.07 -26.31
CA GLN A 300 1.63 7.11 -27.37
C GLN A 300 2.07 8.56 -27.64
N ALA A 301 1.11 9.47 -27.76
CA ALA A 301 1.35 10.88 -28.08
C ALA A 301 1.97 11.66 -26.91
N ASP A 302 1.51 11.41 -25.68
CA ASP A 302 1.99 12.08 -24.47
C ASP A 302 2.26 11.06 -23.35
N PRO A 303 3.42 10.37 -23.39
CA PRO A 303 3.85 9.48 -22.34
C PRO A 303 3.91 10.17 -20.96
N PRO A 304 3.38 9.54 -19.90
CA PRO A 304 3.44 10.14 -18.57
C PRO A 304 4.87 10.19 -18.05
N ARG A 305 5.20 11.27 -17.33
CA ARG A 305 6.49 11.46 -16.69
C ARG A 305 6.51 10.70 -15.35
N LEU A 306 7.09 9.50 -15.37
CA LEU A 306 7.14 8.59 -14.22
C LEU A 306 8.57 8.26 -13.77
N GLY A 307 9.57 8.97 -14.31
CA GLY A 307 10.98 8.77 -14.01
C GLY A 307 11.36 9.27 -12.61
N ASN A 308 12.60 8.95 -12.19
CA ASN A 308 13.09 9.28 -10.85
C ASN A 308 13.10 10.78 -10.56
N SER A 309 13.31 11.63 -11.57
CA SER A 309 13.24 13.09 -11.42
C SER A 309 11.86 13.56 -10.95
N GLU A 310 10.79 12.88 -11.34
CA GLU A 310 9.44 13.21 -10.88
C GLU A 310 9.15 12.61 -9.49
N ILE A 311 9.68 11.42 -9.19
CA ILE A 311 9.57 10.79 -7.86
C ILE A 311 10.17 11.70 -6.78
N TYR A 312 11.32 12.33 -7.07
CA TYR A 312 12.01 13.17 -6.09
C TYR A 312 11.33 14.53 -5.82
N LYS A 313 10.32 14.91 -6.60
CA LYS A 313 9.52 16.13 -6.33
C LYS A 313 8.53 15.96 -5.19
N PHE A 314 8.28 14.73 -4.75
CA PHE A 314 7.52 14.46 -3.55
C PHE A 314 8.49 14.47 -2.36
N GLN A 315 8.51 15.60 -1.64
CA GLN A 315 9.50 15.87 -0.59
C GLN A 315 9.25 15.07 0.69
N ILE A 316 9.50 13.75 0.64
CA ILE A 316 9.34 12.83 1.79
C ILE A 316 10.50 12.89 2.79
N GLY A 317 11.52 13.69 2.55
CA GLY A 317 12.66 13.84 3.44
C GLY A 317 12.45 14.89 4.53
N ASN A 318 13.57 15.28 5.13
CA ASN A 318 13.65 16.22 6.22
C ASN A 318 13.56 17.69 5.80
N GLU A 319 13.28 17.99 4.53
CA GLU A 319 13.08 19.34 4.05
C GLU A 319 11.88 20.00 4.75
N PRO A 320 11.93 21.30 5.09
CA PRO A 320 10.74 22.02 5.52
C PRO A 320 9.69 22.03 4.41
N ASP A 321 8.43 21.78 4.76
CA ASP A 321 7.32 21.86 3.81
C ASP A 321 6.20 22.71 4.41
N PRO A 322 6.20 24.04 4.13
CA PRO A 322 5.18 24.95 4.66
C PRO A 322 3.75 24.53 4.31
N ASN A 323 3.55 23.79 3.22
CA ASN A 323 2.23 23.30 2.81
C ASN A 323 1.62 22.28 3.77
N ARG A 324 2.42 21.74 4.71
CA ARG A 324 1.96 20.85 5.77
C ARG A 324 1.62 21.58 7.05
N THR A 325 2.21 22.75 7.28
CA THR A 325 2.19 23.46 8.57
C THR A 325 1.38 24.75 8.54
N ASP A 326 1.11 25.30 7.35
CA ASP A 326 0.31 26.50 7.15
C ASP A 326 -1.22 26.25 7.22
N ALA A 327 -1.66 24.99 7.19
CA ALA A 327 -3.06 24.63 7.36
C ALA A 327 -3.48 24.68 8.86
N PRO A 328 -4.71 25.13 9.17
CA PRO A 328 -5.07 25.74 10.46
C PRO A 328 -4.77 24.87 11.69
N ASP A 329 -5.09 23.58 11.61
CA ASP A 329 -5.01 22.62 12.72
C ASP A 329 -4.17 21.39 12.36
N SER A 330 -3.13 21.56 11.52
CA SER A 330 -2.32 20.41 11.09
C SER A 330 -1.54 19.78 12.26
N ALA A 331 -1.38 18.45 12.19
CA ALA A 331 -0.69 17.67 13.20
C ALA A 331 0.48 16.85 12.66
N LEU A 332 1.52 16.70 13.48
CA LEU A 332 2.60 15.74 13.27
C LEU A 332 2.27 14.44 14.00
N MET A 333 2.38 13.30 13.33
CA MET A 333 2.11 11.99 13.92
C MET A 333 3.30 11.04 13.75
N ALA A 334 4.04 10.78 14.81
CA ALA A 334 5.12 9.81 14.77
C ALA A 334 4.57 8.38 14.75
N ILE A 335 5.14 7.51 13.91
CA ILE A 335 4.88 6.06 13.92
C ILE A 335 6.17 5.37 14.31
N ALA A 336 6.13 4.71 15.46
CA ALA A 336 7.31 4.17 16.10
C ALA A 336 7.05 2.75 16.64
N VAL A 337 8.03 1.86 16.47
CA VAL A 337 7.89 0.44 16.82
C VAL A 337 9.11 -0.03 17.59
N GLY A 338 8.88 -0.67 18.74
CA GLY A 338 9.92 -1.29 19.57
C GLY A 338 10.82 -0.29 20.31
N GLU A 339 11.99 -0.78 20.76
CA GLU A 339 12.85 -0.10 21.74
C GLU A 339 13.40 1.27 21.30
N GLN A 340 13.58 1.49 19.99
CA GLN A 340 14.08 2.77 19.45
C GLN A 340 12.97 3.79 19.20
N ALA A 341 11.74 3.51 19.63
CA ALA A 341 10.59 4.35 19.34
C ALA A 341 10.72 5.76 19.90
N ASP A 342 11.17 5.90 21.15
CA ASP A 342 11.28 7.19 21.83
C ASP A 342 12.34 8.10 21.16
N GLU A 343 13.40 7.52 20.59
CA GLU A 343 14.41 8.25 19.81
C GLU A 343 13.81 8.77 18.50
N LEU A 344 13.04 7.93 17.80
CA LEU A 344 12.37 8.30 16.55
C LEU A 344 11.32 9.39 16.76
N ILE A 345 10.51 9.27 17.81
CA ILE A 345 9.51 10.28 18.19
C ILE A 345 10.22 11.62 18.46
N ARG A 346 11.27 11.61 19.28
CA ARG A 346 12.06 12.80 19.60
C ARG A 346 12.67 13.44 18.35
N ALA A 347 13.25 12.65 17.46
CA ALA A 347 13.84 13.15 16.22
C ALA A 347 12.78 13.82 15.33
N GLY A 348 11.61 13.22 15.19
CA GLY A 348 10.46 13.80 14.49
C GLY A 348 10.03 15.15 15.07
N LEU A 349 9.85 15.20 16.40
CA LEU A 349 9.46 16.42 17.11
C LEU A 349 10.51 17.53 17.00
N GLN A 350 11.79 17.20 17.19
CA GLN A 350 12.87 18.18 17.05
C GLN A 350 12.97 18.71 15.62
N ARG A 351 12.75 17.86 14.61
CA ARG A 351 12.86 18.27 13.22
C ARG A 351 11.68 19.10 12.75
N PHE A 352 10.46 18.71 13.11
CA PHE A 352 9.24 19.23 12.51
C PHE A 352 8.22 19.81 13.51
N GLY A 353 8.27 19.38 14.78
CA GLY A 353 7.20 19.62 15.77
C GLY A 353 6.81 21.08 15.94
N GLY A 354 7.78 22.01 15.91
CA GLY A 354 7.51 23.45 16.05
C GLY A 354 6.65 24.07 14.94
N GLY A 355 6.44 23.38 13.82
CA GLY A 355 5.57 23.83 12.74
C GLY A 355 4.11 23.36 12.87
N PHE A 356 3.82 22.38 13.73
CA PHE A 356 2.48 21.78 13.82
C PHE A 356 1.73 22.26 15.08
N LYS A 357 0.40 22.32 15.00
CA LYS A 357 -0.46 22.74 16.13
C LYS A 357 -0.65 21.65 17.16
N LYS A 358 -0.64 20.41 16.70
CA LYS A 358 -0.70 19.22 17.55
C LYS A 358 0.41 18.25 17.16
N THR A 359 0.85 17.49 18.13
CA THR A 359 1.82 16.42 17.98
C THR A 359 1.28 15.15 18.61
N ALA A 360 1.44 14.03 17.93
CA ALA A 360 1.00 12.75 18.43
C ALA A 360 1.97 11.63 18.08
N ALA A 361 1.87 10.51 18.78
CA ALA A 361 2.60 9.29 18.46
C ALA A 361 1.68 8.06 18.48
N ILE A 362 1.76 7.25 17.42
CA ILE A 362 1.28 5.86 17.44
C ILE A 362 2.49 4.99 17.76
N TYR A 363 2.41 4.28 18.90
CA TYR A 363 3.49 3.46 19.40
C TYR A 363 3.09 1.98 19.42
N LEU A 364 3.88 1.12 18.78
CA LEU A 364 3.70 -0.34 18.85
C LEU A 364 4.84 -0.95 19.67
N GLY A 365 4.54 -1.42 20.88
CA GLY A 365 5.50 -2.06 21.79
C GLY A 365 4.96 -2.21 23.22
N ALA A 366 5.81 -2.62 24.17
CA ALA A 366 5.40 -2.86 25.56
C ALA A 366 5.14 -1.57 26.35
N GLU A 367 6.06 -0.61 26.33
CA GLU A 367 5.93 0.68 27.03
C GLU A 367 6.66 1.78 26.25
N THR A 368 6.16 3.01 26.31
CA THR A 368 6.86 4.21 25.80
C THR A 368 7.03 5.20 26.94
N SER A 369 8.20 5.84 27.02
CA SER A 369 8.47 6.89 27.99
C SER A 369 8.15 8.28 27.46
N ASP A 370 7.53 8.38 26.27
CA ASP A 370 7.23 9.66 25.65
C ASP A 370 6.28 10.50 26.51
N LYS A 371 6.71 11.74 26.74
CA LYS A 371 5.98 12.80 27.43
C LYS A 371 6.01 14.11 26.65
N GLN A 372 6.55 14.08 25.42
CA GLN A 372 6.79 15.27 24.62
C GLN A 372 5.70 15.51 23.57
N THR A 373 5.02 14.46 23.10
CA THR A 373 3.84 14.63 22.25
C THR A 373 2.62 15.06 23.07
N ASP A 374 1.68 15.75 22.43
CA ASP A 374 0.41 16.13 23.06
C ASP A 374 -0.48 14.89 23.32
N GLU A 375 -0.42 13.90 22.42
CA GLU A 375 -1.22 12.68 22.48
C GLU A 375 -0.37 11.43 22.14
N VAL A 376 -0.50 10.37 22.94
CA VAL A 376 0.11 9.06 22.65
C VAL A 376 -0.98 7.99 22.51
N PHE A 377 -0.87 7.18 21.47
CA PHE A 377 -1.73 6.05 21.16
C PHE A 377 -0.91 4.75 21.26
N PRO A 378 -0.75 4.18 22.48
CA PRO A 378 -0.01 2.94 22.67
C PRO A 378 -0.85 1.76 22.19
N VAL A 379 -0.30 1.00 21.25
CA VAL A 379 -0.81 -0.29 20.81
C VAL A 379 0.11 -1.34 21.42
N LEU A 380 -0.33 -1.91 22.55
CA LEU A 380 0.44 -2.89 23.33
C LEU A 380 0.56 -4.23 22.58
N CYS A 381 1.45 -4.23 21.60
CA CYS A 381 1.72 -5.35 20.72
C CYS A 381 3.22 -5.35 20.45
N GLU A 382 3.89 -6.42 20.86
CA GLU A 382 5.29 -6.68 20.53
C GLU A 382 5.30 -7.70 19.39
N PRO A 383 5.46 -7.25 18.13
CA PRO A 383 5.50 -8.19 17.01
C PRO A 383 6.71 -9.11 17.18
N ALA A 384 6.53 -10.40 16.91
CA ALA A 384 7.62 -11.36 16.95
C ALA A 384 8.74 -10.97 15.99
N ASP A 385 9.96 -11.44 16.23
CA ASP A 385 11.06 -11.24 15.30
C ASP A 385 10.99 -12.23 14.13
N SER A 386 11.48 -11.81 12.97
CA SER A 386 11.51 -12.63 11.75
C SER A 386 12.57 -12.09 10.79
N PRO A 387 13.19 -12.94 9.95
CA PRO A 387 14.34 -12.54 9.13
C PRO A 387 14.10 -11.29 8.27
N LEU A 388 12.90 -11.13 7.73
CA LEU A 388 12.51 -10.01 6.88
C LEU A 388 11.59 -9.01 7.61
N GLN A 389 11.51 -9.11 8.94
CA GLN A 389 10.68 -8.28 9.81
C GLN A 389 9.19 -8.32 9.44
N LEU A 390 8.71 -9.45 8.91
CA LEU A 390 7.35 -9.64 8.42
C LEU A 390 6.29 -9.22 9.45
N TRP A 391 6.46 -9.61 10.71
CA TRP A 391 5.50 -9.33 11.77
C TRP A 391 5.37 -7.84 12.10
N ARG A 392 6.48 -7.08 12.04
CA ARG A 392 6.46 -5.63 12.28
C ARG A 392 5.70 -4.91 11.16
N HIS A 393 5.98 -5.28 9.90
CA HIS A 393 5.26 -4.76 8.73
C HIS A 393 3.76 -5.10 8.77
N LEU A 394 3.39 -6.35 9.10
CA LEU A 394 1.98 -6.75 9.27
C LEU A 394 1.28 -5.96 10.37
N ALA A 395 1.93 -5.77 11.52
CA ALA A 395 1.35 -5.02 12.64
C ALA A 395 1.07 -3.56 12.27
N ILE A 396 2.04 -2.87 11.67
CA ILE A 396 1.87 -1.47 11.23
C ILE A 396 0.79 -1.37 10.16
N LYS A 397 0.82 -2.27 9.17
CA LYS A 397 -0.22 -2.32 8.13
C LYS A 397 -1.61 -2.43 8.73
N LEU A 398 -1.82 -3.37 9.65
CA LEU A 398 -3.11 -3.59 10.31
C LEU A 398 -3.56 -2.37 11.12
N VAL A 399 -2.65 -1.75 11.88
CA VAL A 399 -2.92 -0.52 12.66
C VAL A 399 -3.32 0.63 11.73
N LEU A 400 -2.52 0.92 10.70
CA LEU A 400 -2.76 2.03 9.78
C LEU A 400 -4.02 1.82 8.94
N ASN A 401 -4.24 0.62 8.41
CA ASN A 401 -5.45 0.33 7.64
C ASN A 401 -6.71 0.42 8.50
N THR A 402 -6.64 0.05 9.79
CA THR A 402 -7.75 0.19 10.73
C THR A 402 -8.06 1.66 10.98
N ILE A 403 -7.06 2.45 11.37
CA ILE A 403 -7.23 3.88 11.66
C ILE A 403 -7.75 4.60 10.41
N SER A 404 -7.05 4.48 9.28
CA SER A 404 -7.42 5.22 8.06
C SER A 404 -8.83 4.88 7.56
N THR A 405 -9.23 3.60 7.64
CA THR A 405 -10.57 3.17 7.24
C THR A 405 -11.64 3.65 8.21
N ALA A 406 -11.40 3.50 9.52
CA ALA A 406 -12.34 3.94 10.54
C ALA A 406 -12.51 5.47 10.53
N THR A 407 -11.44 6.24 10.31
CA THR A 407 -11.50 7.69 10.16
C THR A 407 -12.42 8.03 9.00
N MET A 408 -12.23 7.40 7.84
CA MET A 408 -13.03 7.70 6.64
C MET A 408 -14.49 7.26 6.80
N ALA A 409 -14.76 6.17 7.54
CA ALA A 409 -16.11 5.81 7.92
C ALA A 409 -16.77 6.91 8.77
N ARG A 410 -16.07 7.44 9.79
CA ARG A 410 -16.55 8.57 10.61
C ARG A 410 -16.71 9.87 9.82
N MET A 411 -15.91 10.06 8.78
CA MET A 411 -16.04 11.17 7.81
C MET A 411 -17.21 10.97 6.83
N GLY A 412 -18.06 9.96 7.01
CA GLY A 412 -19.24 9.72 6.16
C GLY A 412 -18.91 9.15 4.79
N ARG A 413 -17.73 8.51 4.62
CA ARG A 413 -17.32 7.95 3.32
C ARG A 413 -17.77 6.50 3.10
N VAL A 414 -18.49 5.92 4.07
CA VAL A 414 -18.97 4.53 4.08
C VAL A 414 -20.46 4.50 4.47
N ILE A 415 -21.25 3.65 3.79
CA ILE A 415 -22.64 3.32 4.14
C ILE A 415 -22.72 1.83 4.46
N GLY A 416 -23.15 1.47 5.67
CA GLY A 416 -23.08 0.08 6.14
C GLY A 416 -21.64 -0.40 6.09
N ASN A 417 -21.33 -1.33 5.20
CA ASN A 417 -19.97 -1.77 4.91
C ASN A 417 -19.45 -1.37 3.51
N ALA A 418 -20.19 -0.54 2.76
CA ALA A 418 -19.85 -0.16 1.39
C ALA A 418 -19.15 1.20 1.32
N MET A 419 -17.99 1.24 0.66
CA MET A 419 -17.33 2.51 0.33
C MET A 419 -18.06 3.18 -0.82
N ILE A 420 -18.67 4.32 -0.53
CA ILE A 420 -19.46 5.09 -1.50
C ILE A 420 -18.67 6.26 -2.10
N TRP A 421 -17.49 6.56 -1.55
CA TRP A 421 -16.58 7.59 -2.06
C TRP A 421 -15.51 7.01 -2.98
N LEU A 422 -15.89 6.69 -4.22
CA LEU A 422 -14.98 6.19 -5.25
C LEU A 422 -15.15 6.99 -6.55
N SER A 423 -14.05 7.19 -7.26
CA SER A 423 -14.07 7.83 -8.58
C SER A 423 -14.30 6.78 -9.68
N PRO A 424 -15.42 6.80 -10.43
CA PRO A 424 -15.71 5.83 -11.49
C PRO A 424 -14.87 6.10 -12.75
N SER A 425 -13.58 5.80 -12.66
CA SER A 425 -12.58 6.27 -13.63
C SER A 425 -12.23 5.23 -14.71
N ASN A 426 -12.61 3.97 -14.48
CA ASN A 426 -12.49 2.87 -15.43
C ASN A 426 -13.76 2.00 -15.45
N LYS A 427 -13.85 1.06 -16.40
CA LYS A 427 -15.03 0.20 -16.58
C LYS A 427 -15.40 -0.60 -15.32
N LYS A 428 -14.40 -1.08 -14.57
CA LYS A 428 -14.60 -1.84 -13.33
C LYS A 428 -15.21 -0.95 -12.24
N LEU A 429 -14.70 0.27 -12.08
CA LEU A 429 -15.19 1.23 -11.09
C LEU A 429 -16.56 1.81 -11.48
N ILE A 430 -16.86 1.96 -12.76
CA ILE A 430 -18.19 2.33 -13.26
C ILE A 430 -19.21 1.23 -12.92
N ASP A 431 -18.94 -0.03 -13.27
CA ASP A 431 -19.83 -1.16 -12.93
C ASP A 431 -20.04 -1.26 -11.41
N ARG A 432 -18.96 -1.17 -10.63
CA ARG A 432 -19.02 -1.16 -9.16
C ARG A 432 -19.88 0.00 -8.64
N GLY A 433 -19.70 1.21 -9.17
CA GLY A 433 -20.49 2.38 -8.79
C GLY A 433 -21.99 2.18 -9.05
N SER A 434 -22.36 1.67 -10.23
CA SER A 434 -23.74 1.35 -10.58
C SER A 434 -24.33 0.26 -9.67
N ARG A 435 -23.58 -0.80 -9.38
CA ARG A 435 -24.03 -1.85 -8.44
C ARG A 435 -24.26 -1.30 -7.04
N LEU A 436 -23.37 -0.44 -6.53
CA LEU A 436 -23.53 0.17 -5.22
C LEU A 436 -24.78 1.05 -5.15
N ILE A 437 -25.02 1.88 -6.17
CA ILE A 437 -26.25 2.69 -6.26
C ILE A 437 -27.48 1.79 -6.27
N SER A 438 -27.52 0.77 -7.14
CA SER A 438 -28.65 -0.16 -7.23
C SER A 438 -28.89 -0.90 -5.91
N GLN A 439 -27.86 -1.49 -5.31
CA GLN A 439 -27.96 -2.26 -4.07
C GLN A 439 -28.39 -1.42 -2.87
N LEU A 440 -27.84 -0.21 -2.73
CA LEU A 440 -28.14 0.64 -1.57
C LEU A 440 -29.51 1.30 -1.71
N THR A 441 -29.89 1.75 -2.91
CA THR A 441 -31.14 2.49 -3.14
C THR A 441 -32.34 1.61 -3.53
N GLY A 442 -32.10 0.34 -3.85
CA GLY A 442 -33.11 -0.60 -4.35
C GLY A 442 -33.58 -0.35 -5.78
N CYS A 443 -32.96 0.58 -6.52
CA CYS A 443 -33.31 0.83 -7.93
C CYS A 443 -32.74 -0.26 -8.87
N GLY A 444 -33.30 -0.34 -10.09
CA GLY A 444 -32.78 -1.22 -11.13
C GLY A 444 -31.39 -0.82 -11.60
N TYR A 445 -30.59 -1.76 -12.10
CA TYR A 445 -29.21 -1.50 -12.56
C TYR A 445 -29.16 -0.46 -13.69
N ASP A 446 -30.12 -0.47 -14.62
CA ASP A 446 -30.19 0.51 -15.71
C ASP A 446 -30.45 1.93 -15.19
N GLU A 447 -31.35 2.07 -14.20
CA GLU A 447 -31.61 3.34 -13.52
C GLU A 447 -30.36 3.80 -12.74
N ALA A 448 -29.68 2.89 -12.06
CA ALA A 448 -28.44 3.19 -11.34
C ALA A 448 -27.33 3.70 -12.29
N CYS A 449 -27.20 3.09 -13.48
CA CYS A 449 -26.29 3.58 -14.52
C CYS A 449 -26.62 5.01 -14.95
N ILE A 450 -27.89 5.32 -15.19
CA ILE A 450 -28.33 6.68 -15.57
C ILE A 450 -27.99 7.68 -14.44
N LEU A 451 -28.33 7.35 -13.20
CA LEU A 451 -28.05 8.19 -12.04
C LEU A 451 -26.55 8.46 -11.86
N LEU A 452 -25.71 7.42 -12.04
CA LEU A 452 -24.27 7.55 -11.96
C LEU A 452 -23.73 8.54 -13.00
N HIS A 453 -24.11 8.40 -14.26
CA HIS A 453 -23.61 9.27 -15.34
C HIS A 453 -24.08 10.71 -15.15
N GLN A 454 -25.33 10.93 -14.72
CA GLN A 454 -25.82 12.27 -14.37
C GLN A 454 -25.02 12.91 -13.22
N ALA A 455 -24.67 12.12 -12.20
CA ALA A 455 -23.83 12.60 -11.10
C ALA A 455 -22.39 12.89 -11.56
N MET A 456 -21.83 12.08 -12.47
CA MET A 456 -20.51 12.30 -13.04
C MET A 456 -20.43 13.62 -13.82
N GLU A 457 -21.40 13.91 -14.68
CA GLU A 457 -21.46 15.16 -15.45
C GLU A 457 -21.52 16.41 -14.55
N GLU A 458 -22.18 16.31 -13.40
CA GLU A 458 -22.25 17.41 -12.44
C GLU A 458 -20.94 17.61 -11.69
N VAL A 459 -20.34 16.52 -11.21
CA VAL A 459 -19.04 16.52 -10.54
C VAL A 459 -17.98 17.13 -11.47
N GLU A 460 -18.01 16.82 -12.77
CA GLU A 460 -17.11 17.41 -13.76
C GLU A 460 -17.28 18.93 -13.93
N LYS A 461 -18.52 19.44 -13.78
CA LYS A 461 -18.77 20.89 -13.79
C LYS A 461 -18.23 21.57 -12.52
N ARG A 462 -18.32 20.90 -11.37
CA ARG A 462 -17.85 21.40 -10.07
C ARG A 462 -16.33 21.37 -9.93
N SER A 463 -15.64 20.36 -10.47
CA SER A 463 -14.18 20.19 -10.36
C SER A 463 -13.35 21.32 -10.99
N ARG A 464 -13.98 22.19 -11.79
CA ARG A 464 -13.38 23.40 -12.35
C ARG A 464 -13.28 24.54 -11.33
N ALA A 465 -13.97 24.45 -10.20
CA ALA A 465 -13.77 25.28 -9.03
C ALA A 465 -12.90 24.48 -8.04
N ALA A 466 -11.86 25.08 -7.46
CA ALA A 466 -10.81 24.41 -6.66
C ALA A 466 -11.29 23.88 -5.27
N GLU A 467 -12.50 23.34 -5.19
CA GLU A 467 -13.15 22.81 -4.00
C GLU A 467 -13.13 21.28 -3.98
N GLU A 468 -13.35 20.69 -2.80
CA GLU A 468 -13.53 19.25 -2.67
C GLU A 468 -14.82 18.83 -3.42
N VAL A 469 -14.67 17.93 -4.40
CA VAL A 469 -15.78 17.47 -5.22
C VAL A 469 -16.33 16.16 -4.64
N PRO A 470 -17.65 16.03 -4.45
CA PRO A 470 -18.22 14.79 -3.93
C PRO A 470 -18.03 13.64 -4.92
N SER A 471 -18.02 12.41 -4.38
CA SER A 471 -18.10 11.20 -5.19
C SER A 471 -19.39 11.18 -6.03
N PRO A 472 -19.33 10.90 -7.35
CA PRO A 472 -20.52 10.70 -8.17
C PRO A 472 -21.45 9.61 -7.62
N VAL A 473 -20.87 8.54 -7.06
CA VAL A 473 -21.64 7.43 -6.46
C VAL A 473 -22.37 7.92 -5.21
N ALA A 474 -21.67 8.64 -4.33
CA ALA A 474 -22.28 9.18 -3.11
C ALA A 474 -23.41 10.18 -3.44
N LEU A 475 -23.16 11.07 -4.41
CA LEU A 475 -24.14 12.05 -4.89
C LEU A 475 -25.40 11.38 -5.46
N ALA A 476 -25.22 10.32 -6.26
CA ALA A 476 -26.33 9.55 -6.81
C ALA A 476 -27.16 8.85 -5.72
N ILE A 477 -26.51 8.31 -4.68
CA ILE A 477 -27.19 7.67 -3.54
C ILE A 477 -27.95 8.71 -2.70
N GLU A 478 -27.33 9.87 -2.42
CA GLU A 478 -27.95 10.94 -1.62
C GLU A 478 -29.23 11.46 -2.26
N ARG A 479 -29.25 11.60 -3.59
CA ARG A 479 -30.44 12.00 -4.37
C ARG A 479 -31.64 11.07 -4.19
N ARG A 480 -31.39 9.82 -3.78
CA ARG A 480 -32.43 8.82 -3.50
C ARG A 480 -32.82 8.78 -2.02
N GLY A 481 -32.35 9.74 -1.21
CA GLY A 481 -32.76 9.91 0.18
C GLY A 481 -31.94 9.10 1.19
N LEU A 482 -30.87 8.43 0.77
CA LEU A 482 -29.97 7.71 1.67
C LEU A 482 -28.74 8.56 1.98
N LYS A 483 -28.52 8.87 3.25
CA LYS A 483 -27.31 9.57 3.71
C LYS A 483 -26.32 8.59 4.32
N ALA A 484 -25.03 8.93 4.24
CA ALA A 484 -24.01 8.26 5.03
C ALA A 484 -24.33 8.36 6.51
N VAL A 485 -24.01 7.31 7.29
CA VAL A 485 -24.23 7.32 8.73
C VAL A 485 -23.39 8.46 9.31
N SER A 486 -24.07 9.51 9.76
CA SER A 486 -23.48 10.60 10.53
C SER A 486 -24.13 10.58 11.91
N GLU A 487 -23.57 9.80 12.81
CA GLU A 487 -23.67 9.97 14.27
C GLU A 487 -22.68 9.02 14.98
#